data_AF-A0A345ZAG3-F1
#
_entry.id   AF-A0A345ZAG3-F1
#
_cell.length_a   1.000
_cell.length_b   1.000
_cell.length_c   1.000
_cell.angle_alpha   90.00
_cell.angle_beta   90.00
_cell.angle_gamma   90.00
#
_symmetry.space_group_name_H-M   'P 1'
#
loop_
_entity.id
_entity.type
_entity.pdbx_description
1 polymer ?
#
loop_
_entity_poly.entity_id
_entity_poly.type
_entity_poly.pdbx_seq_one_letter_code
_entity_poly.pdbx_strand_id
1 'polypeptide(L)'
;MKRMVCSFLLSMQLLSISICASADLRARVIEEQTNFPQGDLLDVEYVQSILSYMYQIDQDVRVEFLQDLQINGIIGRDLEHDELAILVHDVGAFHLNIMKQILAVHGWITISKFGVDADHQAWLLIQHNDGDLFFKAGCLFVLTQLVENGQTDAQNYAYLYDRVCLNFGMKQKYGTQFMVTEDKEIVLYPYEGTLEDLNVRREKIGVVQSVAEYIELLGLVYA
;
A
#
# COMPACT_ATOMS: atom_id res chain seq x y z
N MET A 1 -41.19 10.30 21.66
CA MET A 1 -41.09 8.99 20.98
C MET A 1 -40.76 9.06 19.48
N LYS A 2 -41.18 10.07 18.70
CA LYS A 2 -40.87 10.13 17.24
C LYS A 2 -39.39 10.38 16.87
N ARG A 3 -38.58 11.01 17.72
CA ARG A 3 -37.15 11.27 17.45
C ARG A 3 -36.23 10.05 17.65
N MET A 4 -36.59 9.11 18.52
CA MET A 4 -35.76 7.92 18.83
C MET A 4 -35.83 6.86 17.72
N VAL A 5 -36.99 6.73 17.07
CA VAL A 5 -37.20 5.76 15.97
C VAL A 5 -36.42 6.17 14.71
N CYS A 6 -36.21 7.47 14.50
CA CYS A 6 -35.50 8.01 13.33
C CYS A 6 -33.98 7.78 13.42
N SER A 7 -33.39 7.87 14.62
CA SER A 7 -31.97 7.58 14.83
C SER A 7 -31.64 6.09 14.70
N PHE A 8 -32.56 5.21 15.13
CA PHE A 8 -32.37 3.76 15.06
C PHE A 8 -32.50 3.22 13.62
N LEU A 9 -33.41 3.79 12.83
CA LEU A 9 -33.55 3.47 11.41
C LEU A 9 -32.35 3.96 10.58
N LEU A 10 -31.80 5.13 10.90
CA LEU A 10 -30.61 5.67 10.22
C LEU A 10 -29.35 4.84 10.54
N SER A 11 -29.17 4.39 11.79
CA SER A 11 -28.07 3.50 12.15
C SER A 11 -28.19 2.12 11.50
N MET A 12 -29.41 1.57 11.39
CA MET A 12 -29.63 0.30 10.69
C MET A 12 -29.40 0.41 9.17
N GLN A 13 -29.75 1.54 8.54
CA GLN A 13 -29.47 1.78 7.12
C GLN A 13 -27.96 1.89 6.85
N LEU A 14 -27.22 2.64 7.68
CA LEU A 14 -25.76 2.75 7.55
C LEU A 14 -25.08 1.39 7.76
N LEU A 15 -25.54 0.61 8.74
CA LEU A 15 -25.04 -0.75 8.98
C LEU A 15 -25.33 -1.68 7.79
N SER A 16 -26.52 -1.61 7.20
CA SER A 16 -26.87 -2.43 6.02
C SER A 16 -26.07 -2.07 4.77
N ILE A 17 -25.76 -0.78 4.57
CA ILE A 17 -24.94 -0.30 3.44
C ILE A 17 -23.50 -0.80 3.60
N SER A 18 -22.95 -0.73 4.81
CA SER A 18 -21.60 -1.22 5.12
C SER A 18 -21.48 -2.74 4.92
N ILE A 19 -22.49 -3.52 5.35
CA ILE A 19 -22.51 -4.98 5.17
C ILE A 19 -22.59 -5.36 3.68
N CYS A 20 -23.41 -4.66 2.89
CA CYS A 20 -23.51 -4.89 1.45
C CYS A 20 -22.21 -4.56 0.71
N ALA A 21 -21.52 -3.48 1.08
CA ALA A 21 -20.23 -3.11 0.49
C ALA A 21 -19.14 -4.16 0.78
N SER A 22 -19.05 -4.65 2.02
CA SER A 22 -18.10 -5.70 2.41
C SER A 22 -18.36 -7.04 1.71
N ALA A 23 -19.63 -7.43 1.56
CA ALA A 23 -20.02 -8.66 0.85
C ALA A 23 -19.67 -8.59 -0.64
N ASP A 24 -19.84 -7.42 -1.28
CA ASP A 24 -19.43 -7.18 -2.66
C ASP A 24 -17.90 -7.27 -2.81
N LEU A 25 -17.13 -6.69 -1.88
CA LEU A 25 -15.67 -6.77 -1.91
C LEU A 25 -15.16 -8.21 -1.82
N ARG A 26 -15.70 -9.02 -0.90
CA ARG A 26 -15.33 -10.44 -0.78
C ARG A 26 -15.65 -11.22 -2.05
N ALA A 27 -16.80 -10.95 -2.68
CA ALA A 27 -17.16 -11.58 -3.95
C ALA A 27 -16.16 -11.21 -5.06
N ARG A 28 -15.72 -9.94 -5.11
CA ARG A 28 -14.71 -9.48 -6.08
C ARG A 28 -13.33 -10.11 -5.84
N VAL A 29 -12.91 -10.30 -4.58
CA VAL A 29 -11.67 -11.02 -4.24
C VAL A 29 -11.76 -12.49 -4.66
N ILE A 30 -12.89 -13.16 -4.39
CA ILE A 30 -13.09 -14.55 -4.82
C ILE A 30 -13.05 -14.66 -6.35
N GLU A 31 -13.72 -13.73 -7.05
CA GLU A 31 -13.69 -13.69 -8.52
C GLU A 31 -12.27 -13.49 -9.05
N GLU A 32 -11.49 -12.57 -8.45
CA GLU A 32 -10.08 -12.37 -8.81
C GLU A 32 -9.27 -13.66 -8.65
N GLN A 33 -9.41 -14.34 -7.51
CA GLN A 33 -8.60 -15.52 -7.19
C GLN A 33 -9.02 -16.77 -7.95
N THR A 34 -10.28 -16.87 -8.38
CA THR A 34 -10.81 -18.05 -9.08
C THR A 34 -10.80 -17.89 -10.60
N ASN A 35 -11.04 -16.68 -11.10
CA ASN A 35 -11.19 -16.36 -12.52
C ASN A 35 -10.26 -15.21 -12.95
N PHE A 36 -9.02 -15.21 -12.45
CA PHE A 36 -8.05 -14.16 -12.78
C PHE A 36 -7.90 -13.99 -14.30
N PRO A 37 -7.94 -12.75 -14.84
CA PRO A 37 -7.83 -12.51 -16.28
C PRO A 37 -6.58 -13.18 -16.86
N GLN A 38 -6.75 -13.97 -17.93
CA GLN A 38 -5.67 -14.68 -18.61
C GLN A 38 -5.25 -13.95 -19.89
N GLY A 39 -3.96 -13.95 -20.20
CA GLY A 39 -3.41 -13.27 -21.37
C GLY A 39 -1.90 -13.48 -21.50
N ASP A 40 -1.31 -12.84 -22.50
CA ASP A 40 0.12 -12.93 -22.78
C ASP A 40 0.90 -11.90 -21.96
N LEU A 41 1.81 -12.34 -21.08
CA LEU A 41 2.67 -11.45 -20.32
C LEU A 41 3.66 -10.65 -21.18
N LEU A 42 3.79 -10.94 -22.49
CA LEU A 42 4.53 -10.07 -23.40
C LEU A 42 3.70 -8.88 -23.92
N ASP A 43 2.38 -8.95 -23.80
CA ASP A 43 1.45 -7.89 -24.19
C ASP A 43 1.39 -6.81 -23.08
N VAL A 44 1.82 -5.60 -23.45
CA VAL A 44 1.87 -4.45 -22.56
C VAL A 44 0.49 -4.03 -22.08
N GLU A 45 -0.52 -4.03 -22.96
CA GLU A 45 -1.88 -3.60 -22.60
C GLU A 45 -2.52 -4.58 -21.64
N TYR A 46 -2.30 -5.88 -21.86
CA TYR A 46 -2.75 -6.91 -20.93
C TYR A 46 -2.08 -6.75 -19.55
N VAL A 47 -0.76 -6.58 -19.49
CA VAL A 47 -0.04 -6.38 -18.22
C VAL A 47 -0.53 -5.13 -17.49
N GLN A 48 -0.72 -4.00 -18.19
CA GLN A 48 -1.32 -2.79 -17.60
C GLN A 48 -2.71 -3.07 -17.04
N SER A 49 -3.55 -3.82 -17.76
CA SER A 49 -4.91 -4.12 -17.33
C SER A 49 -4.95 -4.94 -16.04
N ILE A 50 -4.10 -5.95 -15.91
CA ILE A 50 -4.06 -6.79 -14.70
C ILE A 50 -3.38 -6.09 -13.52
N LEU A 51 -2.40 -5.21 -13.76
CA LEU A 51 -1.83 -4.35 -12.71
C LEU A 51 -2.89 -3.41 -12.14
N SER A 52 -3.66 -2.76 -13.00
CA SER A 52 -4.74 -1.88 -12.57
C SER A 52 -5.84 -2.65 -11.83
N TYR A 53 -6.14 -3.87 -12.25
CA TYR A 53 -7.15 -4.71 -11.59
C TYR A 53 -6.70 -5.13 -10.18
N MET A 54 -5.48 -5.69 -10.06
CA MET A 54 -4.90 -6.06 -8.76
C MET A 54 -4.78 -4.85 -7.84
N TYR A 55 -4.31 -3.71 -8.37
CA TYR A 55 -4.21 -2.45 -7.63
C TYR A 55 -5.56 -2.05 -7.02
N GLN A 56 -6.65 -2.08 -7.80
CA GLN A 56 -7.96 -1.70 -7.29
C GLN A 56 -8.42 -2.61 -6.15
N ILE A 57 -8.22 -3.93 -6.28
CA ILE A 57 -8.59 -4.88 -5.23
C ILE A 57 -7.73 -4.66 -3.97
N ASP A 58 -6.41 -4.48 -4.10
CA ASP A 58 -5.51 -4.18 -2.98
C ASP A 58 -5.90 -2.88 -2.26
N GLN A 59 -6.22 -1.81 -3.00
CA GLN A 59 -6.68 -0.56 -2.37
C GLN A 59 -8.02 -0.74 -1.67
N ASP A 60 -8.99 -1.42 -2.27
CA ASP A 60 -10.32 -1.58 -1.71
C ASP A 60 -10.29 -2.35 -0.38
N VAL A 61 -9.55 -3.47 -0.29
CA VAL A 61 -9.42 -4.23 0.97
C VAL A 61 -8.70 -3.43 2.06
N ARG A 62 -7.73 -2.61 1.67
CA ARG A 62 -7.00 -1.75 2.62
C ARG A 62 -7.85 -0.59 3.12
N VAL A 63 -8.64 0.03 2.25
CA VAL A 63 -9.58 1.08 2.64
C VAL A 63 -10.61 0.53 3.60
N GLU A 64 -11.17 -0.65 3.34
CA GLU A 64 -12.12 -1.29 4.26
C GLU A 64 -11.46 -1.60 5.61
N PHE A 65 -10.24 -2.17 5.61
CA PHE A 65 -9.49 -2.43 6.84
C PHE A 65 -9.17 -1.15 7.62
N LEU A 66 -8.73 -0.08 6.95
CA LEU A 66 -8.43 1.21 7.60
C LEU A 66 -9.70 1.85 8.19
N GLN A 67 -10.83 1.80 7.48
CA GLN A 67 -12.12 2.29 8.00
C GLN A 67 -12.57 1.49 9.23
N ASP A 68 -12.41 0.17 9.18
CA ASP A 68 -12.73 -0.70 10.30
C ASP A 68 -11.84 -0.41 11.53
N LEU A 69 -10.54 -0.17 11.33
CA LEU A 69 -9.64 0.29 12.39
C LEU A 69 -10.04 1.66 12.97
N GLN A 70 -10.54 2.58 12.13
CA GLN A 70 -11.02 3.89 12.60
C GLN A 70 -12.29 3.77 13.46
N ILE A 71 -13.19 2.84 13.14
CA ILE A 71 -14.46 2.65 13.84
C ILE A 71 -14.27 1.82 15.12
N ASN A 72 -13.52 0.73 15.02
CA ASN A 72 -13.45 -0.31 16.06
C ASN A 72 -12.13 -0.29 16.85
N GLY A 73 -11.13 0.48 16.40
CA GLY A 73 -9.82 0.59 17.05
C GLY A 73 -8.91 -0.62 16.79
N ILE A 74 -7.60 -0.41 16.97
CA ILE A 74 -6.57 -1.45 16.84
C ILE A 74 -6.18 -2.08 18.19
N ILE A 75 -6.41 -1.38 19.30
CA ILE A 75 -5.93 -1.79 20.63
C ILE A 75 -6.70 -3.04 21.08
N GLY A 76 -5.96 -4.11 21.37
CA GLY A 76 -6.51 -5.39 21.82
C GLY A 76 -7.10 -6.26 20.69
N ARG A 77 -6.94 -5.84 19.42
CA ARG A 77 -7.34 -6.63 18.26
C ARG A 77 -6.32 -7.74 18.01
N ASP A 78 -6.82 -8.96 17.87
CA ASP A 78 -6.03 -10.11 17.45
C ASP A 78 -5.99 -10.16 15.91
N LEU A 79 -4.95 -9.56 15.32
CA LEU A 79 -4.79 -9.49 13.86
C LEU A 79 -4.60 -10.86 13.21
N GLU A 80 -4.21 -11.89 13.97
CA GLU A 80 -4.06 -13.26 13.42
C GLU A 80 -5.41 -13.92 13.14
N HIS A 81 -6.47 -13.48 13.83
CA HIS A 81 -7.84 -14.00 13.69
C HIS A 81 -8.81 -12.94 13.15
N ASP A 82 -8.31 -11.76 12.77
CA ASP A 82 -9.11 -10.68 12.21
C ASP A 82 -9.38 -10.93 10.73
N GLU A 83 -10.67 -11.03 10.36
CA GLU A 83 -11.04 -11.42 9.00
C GLU A 83 -10.56 -10.43 7.92
N LEU A 84 -10.51 -9.12 8.21
CA LEU A 84 -10.05 -8.11 7.26
C LEU A 84 -8.53 -8.09 7.17
N ALA A 85 -7.82 -8.26 8.28
CA ALA A 85 -6.37 -8.40 8.27
C ALA A 85 -5.94 -9.66 7.48
N ILE A 86 -6.64 -10.78 7.68
CA ILE A 86 -6.44 -12.02 6.92
C ILE A 86 -6.73 -11.77 5.43
N LEU A 87 -7.83 -11.09 5.10
CA LEU A 87 -8.18 -10.78 3.70
C LEU A 87 -7.10 -9.92 3.01
N VAL A 88 -6.60 -8.88 3.68
CA VAL A 88 -5.50 -8.03 3.18
C VAL A 88 -4.24 -8.86 2.95
N HIS A 89 -3.91 -9.76 3.88
CA HIS A 89 -2.76 -10.66 3.75
C HIS A 89 -2.92 -11.61 2.56
N ASP A 90 -4.08 -12.25 2.41
CA ASP A 90 -4.33 -13.25 1.36
C ASP A 90 -4.35 -12.63 -0.03
N VAL A 91 -5.00 -11.48 -0.20
CA VAL A 91 -4.95 -10.68 -1.44
C VAL A 91 -3.50 -10.31 -1.77
N GLY A 92 -2.76 -9.81 -0.78
CA GLY A 92 -1.35 -9.49 -0.96
C GLY A 92 -0.54 -10.69 -1.43
N ALA A 93 -0.68 -11.86 -0.79
CA ALA A 93 0.03 -13.08 -1.15
C ALA A 93 -0.29 -13.56 -2.57
N PHE A 94 -1.56 -13.47 -2.97
CA PHE A 94 -2.01 -13.76 -4.33
C PHE A 94 -1.34 -12.83 -5.36
N HIS A 95 -1.39 -11.51 -5.13
CA HIS A 95 -0.76 -10.51 -6.01
C HIS A 95 0.75 -10.68 -6.11
N LEU A 96 1.45 -11.01 -5.02
CA LEU A 96 2.90 -11.25 -5.05
C LEU A 96 3.27 -12.39 -6.00
N ASN A 97 2.50 -13.47 -6.05
CA ASN A 97 2.76 -14.58 -6.95
C ASN A 97 2.63 -14.19 -8.42
N ILE A 98 1.69 -13.30 -8.74
CA ILE A 98 1.51 -12.77 -10.09
C ILE A 98 2.61 -11.77 -10.43
N MET A 99 2.93 -10.86 -9.50
CA MET A 99 4.03 -9.90 -9.65
C MET A 99 5.37 -10.59 -9.90
N LYS A 100 5.67 -11.71 -9.22
CA LYS A 100 6.86 -12.52 -9.50
C LYS A 100 6.91 -13.01 -10.95
N GLN A 101 5.79 -13.41 -11.53
CA GLN A 101 5.71 -13.85 -12.94
C GLN A 101 5.90 -12.68 -13.91
N ILE A 102 5.22 -11.56 -13.66
CA ILE A 102 5.35 -10.34 -14.48
C ILE A 102 6.80 -9.84 -14.47
N LEU A 103 7.41 -9.73 -13.30
CA LEU A 103 8.76 -9.22 -13.13
C LEU A 103 9.83 -10.19 -13.63
N ALA A 104 9.55 -11.50 -13.71
CA ALA A 104 10.43 -12.44 -14.39
C ALA A 104 10.51 -12.18 -15.91
N VAL A 105 9.46 -11.64 -16.53
CA VAL A 105 9.40 -11.33 -17.97
C VAL A 105 9.95 -9.95 -18.29
N HIS A 106 9.69 -8.96 -17.43
CA HIS A 106 10.01 -7.56 -17.73
C HIS A 106 11.16 -6.96 -16.89
N GLY A 107 11.58 -7.62 -15.82
CA GLY A 107 12.50 -7.08 -14.82
C GLY A 107 11.85 -6.02 -13.94
N TRP A 108 11.27 -5.00 -14.55
CA TRP A 108 10.42 -3.99 -13.90
C TRP A 108 9.36 -3.44 -14.87
N ILE A 109 8.30 -2.85 -14.32
CA ILE A 109 7.27 -2.13 -15.06
C ILE A 109 7.73 -0.69 -15.26
N THR A 110 8.63 -0.47 -16.22
CA THR A 110 9.23 0.87 -16.41
C THR A 110 8.26 1.87 -17.02
N ILE A 111 8.42 3.14 -16.63
CA ILE A 111 7.60 4.26 -17.13
C ILE A 111 7.63 4.35 -18.66
N SER A 112 8.79 4.17 -19.30
CA SER A 112 8.88 4.31 -20.76
C SER A 112 8.10 3.24 -21.53
N LYS A 113 7.88 2.06 -20.93
CA LYS A 113 7.23 0.92 -21.59
C LYS A 113 5.76 0.80 -21.19
N PHE A 114 5.44 1.02 -19.92
CA PHE A 114 4.10 0.79 -19.37
C PHE A 114 3.41 2.07 -18.89
N GLY A 115 4.08 3.22 -18.90
CA GLY A 115 3.54 4.47 -18.38
C GLY A 115 3.67 4.60 -16.86
N VAL A 116 3.37 5.81 -16.36
CA VAL A 116 3.55 6.19 -14.96
C VAL A 116 2.60 5.42 -14.04
N ASP A 117 1.34 5.24 -14.45
CA ASP A 117 0.33 4.58 -13.62
C ASP A 117 0.70 3.12 -13.35
N ALA A 118 1.15 2.39 -14.37
CA ALA A 118 1.53 0.99 -14.22
C ALA A 118 2.80 0.80 -13.37
N ASP A 119 3.81 1.69 -13.49
CA ASP A 119 4.99 1.70 -12.62
C ASP A 119 4.57 1.90 -11.15
N HIS A 120 3.69 2.87 -10.89
CA HIS A 120 3.20 3.15 -9.55
C HIS A 120 2.34 2.01 -8.98
N GLN A 121 1.45 1.42 -9.78
CA GLN A 121 0.65 0.26 -9.38
C GLN A 121 1.53 -0.94 -9.03
N ALA A 122 2.51 -1.25 -9.89
CA ALA A 122 3.48 -2.31 -9.63
C ALA A 122 4.27 -2.04 -8.35
N TRP A 123 4.71 -0.80 -8.14
CA TRP A 123 5.38 -0.39 -6.91
C TRP A 123 4.49 -0.59 -5.68
N LEU A 124 3.23 -0.17 -5.69
CA LEU A 124 2.32 -0.32 -4.54
C LEU A 124 2.10 -1.80 -4.18
N LEU A 125 1.86 -2.65 -5.18
CA LEU A 125 1.68 -4.09 -4.97
C LEU A 125 2.91 -4.73 -4.30
N ILE A 126 4.13 -4.32 -4.69
CA ILE A 126 5.36 -4.76 -4.03
C ILE A 126 5.54 -4.12 -2.65
N GLN A 127 5.26 -2.82 -2.52
CA GLN A 127 5.41 -2.06 -1.28
C GLN A 127 4.54 -2.63 -0.16
N HIS A 128 3.34 -3.08 -0.50
CA HIS A 128 2.29 -3.59 0.39
C HIS A 128 2.46 -5.04 0.81
N ASN A 129 3.29 -5.83 0.12
CA ASN A 129 3.43 -7.25 0.42
C ASN A 129 4.69 -7.55 1.27
N ASP A 130 4.54 -8.04 2.50
CA ASP A 130 5.68 -8.47 3.34
C ASP A 130 5.92 -10.00 3.36
N GLY A 131 5.23 -10.76 2.49
CA GLY A 131 5.33 -12.23 2.39
C GLY A 131 6.64 -12.75 1.79
N ASP A 132 7.43 -11.89 1.13
CA ASP A 132 8.79 -12.22 0.65
C ASP A 132 9.72 -11.00 0.70
N LEU A 133 10.38 -10.82 1.84
CA LEU A 133 11.27 -9.68 2.09
C LEU A 133 12.48 -9.63 1.16
N PHE A 134 13.02 -10.80 0.77
CA PHE A 134 14.17 -10.87 -0.13
C PHE A 134 13.79 -10.49 -1.56
N PHE A 135 12.63 -10.94 -2.03
CA PHE A 135 12.11 -10.52 -3.33
C PHE A 135 11.85 -9.01 -3.38
N LYS A 136 11.26 -8.43 -2.32
CA LYS A 136 11.07 -6.98 -2.19
C LYS A 136 12.40 -6.23 -2.22
N ALA A 137 13.42 -6.71 -1.51
CA ALA A 137 14.76 -6.13 -1.55
C ALA A 137 15.41 -6.22 -2.94
N GLY A 138 15.17 -7.32 -3.67
CA GLY A 138 15.58 -7.45 -5.07
C GLY A 138 14.91 -6.40 -5.98
N CYS A 139 13.62 -6.15 -5.79
CA CYS A 139 12.90 -5.07 -6.50
C CYS A 139 13.51 -3.70 -6.19
N LEU A 140 13.81 -3.41 -4.92
CA LEU A 140 14.48 -2.15 -4.53
C LEU A 140 15.84 -1.97 -5.22
N PHE A 141 16.62 -3.05 -5.35
CA PHE A 141 17.89 -3.01 -6.07
C PHE A 141 17.70 -2.62 -7.54
N VAL A 142 16.69 -3.18 -8.21
CA VAL A 142 16.31 -2.81 -9.59
C VAL A 142 15.89 -1.33 -9.65
N LEU A 143 15.02 -0.88 -8.74
CA LEU A 143 14.56 0.52 -8.71
C LEU A 143 15.71 1.52 -8.55
N THR A 144 16.76 1.17 -7.81
CA THR A 144 17.94 2.04 -7.61
C THR A 144 18.52 2.50 -8.95
N GLN A 145 18.61 1.61 -9.94
CA GLN A 145 19.15 1.93 -11.27
C GLN A 145 18.12 2.65 -12.16
N LEU A 146 16.83 2.40 -11.94
CA LEU A 146 15.75 3.01 -12.72
C LEU A 146 15.49 4.46 -12.32
N VAL A 147 15.65 4.82 -11.04
CA VAL A 147 15.52 6.21 -10.58
C VAL A 147 16.53 7.12 -11.28
N GLU A 148 17.79 6.68 -11.39
CA GLU A 148 18.85 7.47 -12.04
C GLU A 148 18.54 7.81 -13.50
N ASN A 149 17.74 6.97 -14.16
CA ASN A 149 17.36 7.10 -15.57
C ASN A 149 15.90 7.56 -15.76
N GLY A 150 15.20 7.97 -14.69
CA GLY A 150 13.81 8.39 -14.75
C GLY A 150 12.84 7.32 -15.26
N GLN A 151 13.15 6.04 -15.03
CA GLN A 151 12.36 4.88 -15.48
C GLN A 151 11.39 4.36 -14.40
N THR A 152 11.43 4.95 -13.22
CA THR A 152 10.52 4.75 -12.10
C THR A 152 10.44 6.06 -11.31
N ASP A 153 9.39 6.24 -10.53
CA ASP A 153 9.26 7.41 -9.66
C ASP A 153 10.26 7.37 -8.47
N ALA A 154 10.93 8.51 -8.24
CA ALA A 154 11.98 8.61 -7.22
C ALA A 154 11.43 8.63 -5.78
N GLN A 155 10.20 9.11 -5.59
CA GLN A 155 9.49 9.04 -4.32
C GLN A 155 9.09 7.60 -4.00
N ASN A 156 8.59 6.84 -4.98
CA ASN A 156 8.31 5.40 -4.83
C ASN A 156 9.57 4.65 -4.32
N TYR A 157 10.73 4.92 -4.91
CA TYR A 157 12.00 4.35 -4.45
C TYR A 157 12.32 4.74 -2.99
N ALA A 158 12.19 6.01 -2.61
CA ALA A 158 12.50 6.47 -1.26
C ALA A 158 11.63 5.77 -0.19
N TYR A 159 10.34 5.59 -0.49
CA TYR A 159 9.41 4.89 0.40
C TYR A 159 9.72 3.39 0.50
N LEU A 160 10.02 2.73 -0.63
CA LEU A 160 10.37 1.32 -0.61
C LEU A 160 11.70 1.09 0.10
N TYR A 161 12.67 1.98 -0.10
CA TYR A 161 13.98 1.91 0.55
C TYR A 161 13.83 1.87 2.07
N ASP A 162 13.09 2.81 2.63
CA ASP A 162 12.90 2.89 4.08
C ASP A 162 12.14 1.67 4.62
N ARG A 163 11.09 1.20 3.92
CA ARG A 163 10.37 -0.01 4.34
C ARG A 163 11.26 -1.25 4.32
N VAL A 164 12.05 -1.44 3.26
CA VAL A 164 13.01 -2.56 3.20
C VAL A 164 14.03 -2.43 4.32
N CYS A 165 14.61 -1.24 4.55
CA CYS A 165 15.57 -1.06 5.63
C CYS A 165 15.00 -1.48 6.99
N LEU A 166 13.79 -1.03 7.32
CA LEU A 166 13.13 -1.38 8.58
C LEU A 166 12.78 -2.88 8.66
N ASN A 167 12.34 -3.50 7.57
CA ASN A 167 12.09 -4.95 7.51
C ASN A 167 13.35 -5.78 7.79
N PHE A 168 14.54 -5.22 7.55
CA PHE A 168 15.84 -5.84 7.87
C PHE A 168 16.50 -5.25 9.15
N GLY A 169 15.76 -4.51 9.98
CA GLY A 169 16.24 -3.96 11.25
C GLY A 169 17.22 -2.78 11.09
N MET A 170 17.32 -2.21 9.90
CA MET A 170 18.13 -1.04 9.61
C MET A 170 17.32 0.25 9.79
N LYS A 171 18.04 1.37 9.88
CA LYS A 171 17.42 2.69 9.99
C LYS A 171 16.95 3.18 8.63
N GLN A 172 15.89 3.97 8.63
CA GLN A 172 15.39 4.61 7.42
C GLN A 172 16.24 5.83 7.01
N LYS A 173 16.29 6.10 5.71
CA LYS A 173 17.14 7.13 5.10
C LYS A 173 16.36 8.38 4.68
N TYR A 174 15.07 8.24 4.38
CA TYR A 174 14.20 9.33 3.91
C TYR A 174 13.05 9.69 4.87
N GLY A 175 12.87 8.92 5.96
CA GLY A 175 11.88 9.21 7.00
C GLY A 175 10.43 8.99 6.57
N THR A 176 10.19 8.02 5.69
CA THR A 176 8.85 7.80 5.09
C THR A 176 7.95 6.88 5.93
N GLN A 177 8.53 6.05 6.81
CA GLN A 177 7.78 5.10 7.62
C GLN A 177 7.62 5.63 9.06
N PHE A 178 6.43 5.42 9.61
CA PHE A 178 6.01 5.96 10.89
C PHE A 178 5.07 4.98 11.59
N MET A 179 4.88 5.20 12.88
CA MET A 179 3.81 4.63 13.68
C MET A 179 2.91 5.74 14.19
N VAL A 180 1.63 5.40 14.42
CA VAL A 180 0.67 6.26 15.11
C VAL A 180 0.59 5.78 16.55
N THR A 181 0.82 6.67 17.52
CA THR A 181 0.71 6.34 18.96
C THR A 181 -0.76 6.25 19.38
N GLU A 182 -1.02 5.75 20.60
CA GLU A 182 -2.37 5.74 21.17
C GLU A 182 -2.98 7.15 21.27
N ASP A 183 -2.12 8.17 21.46
CA ASP A 183 -2.50 9.59 21.49
C ASP A 183 -2.65 10.22 20.09
N LYS A 184 -2.68 9.39 19.03
CA LYS A 184 -2.75 9.79 17.62
C LYS A 184 -1.56 10.63 17.15
N GLU A 185 -0.42 10.53 17.83
CA GLU A 185 0.80 11.23 17.39
C GLU A 185 1.51 10.40 16.32
N ILE A 186 2.02 11.09 15.30
CA ILE A 186 2.85 10.48 14.26
C ILE A 186 4.30 10.48 14.73
N VAL A 187 4.86 9.28 14.90
CA VAL A 187 6.26 9.09 15.32
C VAL A 187 6.99 8.32 14.22
N LEU A 188 8.07 8.90 13.68
CA LEU A 188 8.91 8.21 12.73
C LEU A 188 9.61 7.01 13.37
N TYR A 189 9.72 5.91 12.63
CA TYR A 189 10.62 4.82 12.98
C TYR A 189 12.10 5.27 12.98
N PRO A 190 13.04 4.51 13.60
CA PRO A 190 14.45 4.90 13.69
C PRO A 190 15.08 5.27 12.34
N TYR A 191 15.71 6.45 12.27
CA TYR A 191 16.28 7.01 11.04
C TYR A 191 17.75 7.41 11.18
N GLU A 192 18.43 7.55 10.05
CA GLU A 192 19.85 7.88 9.96
C GLU A 192 20.11 9.40 10.08
N GLY A 193 20.89 9.81 11.09
CA GLY A 193 21.30 11.20 11.26
C GLY A 193 20.23 12.06 11.94
N THR A 194 20.10 13.31 11.49
CA THR A 194 19.13 14.30 11.95
C THR A 194 17.96 14.41 10.98
N LEU A 195 16.87 15.09 11.39
CA LEU A 195 15.76 15.42 10.49
C LEU A 195 16.21 16.26 9.28
N GLU A 196 17.21 17.13 9.47
CA GLU A 196 17.78 17.93 8.40
C GLU A 196 18.51 17.04 7.37
N ASP A 197 19.23 16.02 7.83
CA ASP A 197 19.88 15.06 6.92
C ASP A 197 18.85 14.31 6.07
N LEU A 198 17.66 14.00 6.62
CA LEU A 198 16.57 13.40 5.86
C LEU A 198 16.04 14.37 4.79
N ASN A 199 15.79 15.63 5.17
CA ASN A 199 15.30 16.65 4.23
C ASN A 199 16.26 16.87 3.06
N VAL A 200 17.57 16.98 3.32
CA VAL A 200 18.60 17.10 2.28
C VAL A 200 18.55 15.91 1.31
N ARG A 201 18.34 14.69 1.81
CA ARG A 201 18.23 13.48 0.96
C ARG A 201 16.92 13.46 0.16
N ARG A 202 15.80 13.89 0.77
CA ARG A 202 14.49 14.01 0.13
C ARG A 202 14.53 15.00 -1.02
N GLU A 203 15.07 16.20 -0.79
CA GLU A 203 15.26 17.21 -1.83
C GLU A 203 16.11 16.68 -2.98
N LYS A 204 17.26 16.06 -2.66
CA LYS A 204 18.18 15.51 -3.66
C LYS A 204 17.55 14.45 -4.55
N ILE A 205 16.63 13.64 -4.01
CA ILE A 205 15.96 12.57 -4.76
C ILE A 205 14.62 13.02 -5.36
N GLY A 206 14.23 14.29 -5.21
CA GLY A 206 13.00 14.84 -5.79
C GLY A 206 11.73 14.64 -4.95
N VAL A 207 11.86 14.25 -3.69
CA VAL A 207 10.73 14.25 -2.74
C VAL A 207 10.52 15.67 -2.23
N VAL A 208 9.42 16.29 -2.65
CA VAL A 208 9.21 17.75 -2.54
C VAL A 208 8.90 18.21 -1.11
N GLN A 209 8.22 17.39 -0.33
CA GLN A 209 7.82 17.72 1.03
C GLN A 209 8.93 17.40 2.04
N SER A 210 9.18 18.32 2.97
CA SER A 210 9.99 18.08 4.16
C SER A 210 9.34 17.03 5.07
N VAL A 211 10.13 16.50 6.02
CA VAL A 211 9.61 15.56 7.03
C VAL A 211 8.53 16.20 7.90
N ALA A 212 8.65 17.49 8.21
CA ALA A 212 7.65 18.19 9.03
C ALA A 212 6.30 18.33 8.30
N GLU A 213 6.31 18.75 7.03
CA GLU A 213 5.10 18.82 6.19
C GLU A 213 4.48 17.43 5.98
N TYR A 214 5.31 16.40 5.84
CA TYR A 214 4.83 15.03 5.75
C TYR A 214 4.11 14.58 7.03
N ILE A 215 4.69 14.85 8.20
CA ILE A 215 4.07 14.54 9.49
C ILE A 215 2.75 15.31 9.67
N GLU A 216 2.70 16.59 9.26
CA GLU A 216 1.47 17.38 9.29
C GLU A 216 0.38 16.77 8.41
N LEU A 217 0.72 16.39 7.17
CA LEU A 217 -0.21 15.73 6.26
C LEU A 217 -0.74 14.41 6.82
N LEU A 218 0.13 13.59 7.41
CA LEU A 218 -0.26 12.36 8.09
C LEU A 218 -1.19 12.64 9.28
N GLY A 219 -0.93 13.71 10.04
CA GLY A 219 -1.82 14.18 11.09
C GLY A 219 -3.24 14.45 10.57
N LEU A 220 -3.41 15.02 9.37
CA LEU A 220 -4.74 15.23 8.79
C LEU A 220 -5.46 13.92 8.40
N VAL A 221 -4.71 12.85 8.12
CA VAL A 221 -5.25 11.55 7.71
C VAL A 221 -5.58 10.66 8.92
N TYR A 222 -4.77 10.75 9.98
CA TYR A 222 -4.85 9.86 11.15
C TYR A 222 -5.38 10.53 12.44
N ALA A 223 -5.65 11.84 12.44
CA ALA A 223 -6.27 12.55 13.58
C ALA A 223 -7.76 12.25 13.77
#